data_AF-A0A168HI08-F1
#
_entry.id   AF-A0A168HI08-F1
#
_cell.length_a   1.000
_cell.length_b   1.000
_cell.length_c   1.000
_cell.angle_alpha   90.00
_cell.angle_beta   90.00
_cell.angle_gamma   90.00
#
_symmetry.space_group_name_H-M   'P 1'
#
loop_
_entity.id
_entity.type
_entity.pdbx_description
1 polymer ?
#
loop_
_entity_poly.entity_id
_entity_poly.type
_entity_poly.pdbx_seq_one_letter_code
_entity_poly.pdbx_strand_id
1 'polypeptide(L)'
;MTPTLWRAFGWMVTDDDQKGSSFDVTNAGIGAELGRVNLDDGSEVDAGKKLLRDQWNTRLHGRLEDAFQDGQKAAVPDVRFHKDRLSGLWDGGDSTELEVFLERQGIKTLLFAGVNTNQCVLATVQDASNKGFDTVLLKDWCGTMRPDYAKQMVLLNCQKSWGFVSSCAALAQGVKNMIKEEAAKGA
;
A
#
# COMPACT_ATOMS: atom_id res chain seq x y z
N MET A 1 3.54 19.40 17.41
CA MET A 1 3.84 18.01 16.96
C MET A 1 4.47 18.07 15.56
N THR A 2 5.46 17.24 15.20
CA THR A 2 6.06 17.24 13.85
C THR A 2 4.98 16.89 12.80
N PRO A 3 4.81 17.67 11.72
CA PRO A 3 3.78 17.40 10.72
C PRO A 3 3.95 15.99 10.12
N THR A 4 2.86 15.23 10.05
CA THR A 4 2.88 13.92 9.40
C THR A 4 2.94 14.12 7.89
N LEU A 5 4.10 13.83 7.30
CA LEU A 5 4.33 13.96 5.86
C LEU A 5 3.46 12.98 5.05
N TRP A 6 2.52 13.51 4.27
CA TRP A 6 1.83 12.75 3.22
C TRP A 6 2.59 12.89 1.92
N ARG A 7 3.70 12.13 1.81
CA ARG A 7 4.65 12.26 0.69
C ARG A 7 3.95 12.52 -0.65
N ALA A 8 2.96 11.72 -1.02
CA ALA A 8 2.27 11.82 -2.31
C ALA A 8 1.18 12.92 -2.45
N PHE A 9 0.67 13.50 -1.36
CA PHE A 9 -0.51 14.40 -1.39
C PHE A 9 -0.29 15.78 -0.76
N GLY A 10 0.85 16.01 -0.10
CA GLY A 10 1.20 17.28 0.56
C GLY A 10 1.32 17.15 2.07
N TRP A 11 0.96 18.21 2.79
CA TRP A 11 1.25 18.35 4.21
C TRP A 11 -0.03 18.38 5.05
N MET A 12 0.02 17.73 6.21
CA MET A 12 -0.91 18.02 7.31
C MET A 12 -0.14 18.73 8.41
N VAL A 13 -0.51 19.98 8.66
CA VAL A 13 -0.19 20.67 9.90
C VAL A 13 -1.26 20.24 10.90
N THR A 14 -0.89 19.43 11.89
CA THR A 14 -1.76 19.15 13.02
C THR A 14 -1.56 20.26 14.05
N ASP A 15 -2.43 21.27 14.06
CA ASP A 15 -2.52 22.19 15.19
C ASP A 15 -3.21 21.48 16.35
N ASP A 16 -2.58 21.52 17.53
CA ASP A 16 -2.98 20.78 18.74
C ASP A 16 -4.36 21.17 19.30
N ASP A 17 -5.05 22.18 18.75
CA ASP A 17 -6.26 22.78 19.34
C ASP A 17 -7.54 22.77 18.47
N GLN A 18 -7.60 22.05 17.34
CA GLN A 18 -8.86 21.97 16.56
C GLN A 18 -9.29 20.56 16.16
N LYS A 19 -10.58 20.28 16.39
CA LYS A 19 -11.38 19.14 15.91
C LYS A 19 -11.54 19.10 14.38
N GLY A 20 -10.43 19.17 13.65
CA GLY A 20 -10.41 19.08 12.20
C GLY A 20 -8.98 19.18 11.71
N SER A 21 -8.43 18.07 11.22
CA SER A 21 -7.18 18.09 10.45
C SER A 21 -7.43 18.92 9.18
N SER A 22 -6.94 20.15 9.12
CA SER A 22 -6.87 20.89 7.86
C SER A 22 -5.69 20.33 7.08
N PHE A 23 -5.99 19.70 5.94
CA PHE A 23 -4.97 19.52 4.93
C PHE A 23 -4.61 20.92 4.43
N ASP A 24 -3.36 21.34 4.54
CA ASP A 24 -2.85 22.34 3.62
C ASP A 24 -2.57 21.60 2.30
N VAL A 25 -3.66 21.17 1.67
CA VAL A 25 -3.64 20.87 0.25
C VAL A 25 -3.36 22.23 -0.35
N THR A 26 -2.15 22.47 -0.82
CA THR A 26 -2.01 23.34 -1.99
C THR A 26 -3.11 22.88 -2.93
N ASN A 27 -4.16 23.68 -3.14
CA ASN A 27 -5.45 23.31 -3.74
C ASN A 27 -5.35 22.89 -5.22
N ALA A 28 -4.14 22.54 -5.65
CA ALA A 28 -3.75 22.17 -6.98
C ALA A 28 -3.93 20.65 -7.18
N GLY A 29 -4.36 20.33 -8.40
CA GLY A 29 -4.67 18.97 -8.84
C GLY A 29 -3.44 18.09 -8.98
N ILE A 30 -3.63 16.95 -9.64
CA ILE A 30 -2.54 16.05 -10.05
C ILE A 30 -1.49 16.87 -10.83
N GLY A 31 -0.20 16.64 -10.56
CA GLY A 31 0.91 17.31 -11.26
C GLY A 31 1.37 18.63 -10.65
N ALA A 32 0.70 19.13 -9.62
CA ALA A 32 1.12 20.33 -8.92
C ALA A 32 2.48 20.16 -8.22
N GLU A 33 3.29 21.21 -8.19
CA GLU A 33 4.53 21.24 -7.42
C GLU A 33 4.23 21.20 -5.91
N LEU A 34 4.91 20.30 -5.20
CA LEU A 34 4.80 20.19 -3.74
C LEU A 34 5.83 21.06 -3.00
N GLY A 35 6.81 21.60 -3.71
CA GLY A 35 7.87 22.44 -3.15
C GLY A 35 8.93 21.64 -2.40
N ARG A 36 9.67 22.32 -1.52
CA ARG A 36 10.77 21.72 -0.76
C ARG A 36 10.33 21.26 0.63
N VAL A 37 10.98 20.19 1.10
CA VAL A 37 10.71 19.45 2.33
C VAL A 37 11.97 19.43 3.18
N ASN A 38 11.87 19.83 4.44
CA ASN A 38 12.91 19.55 5.42
C ASN A 38 12.69 18.16 6.03
N LEU A 39 13.74 17.34 6.01
CA LEU A 39 13.76 16.00 6.60
C LEU A 39 14.21 16.05 8.07
N ASP A 40 13.97 14.95 8.79
CA ASP A 40 14.32 14.83 10.21
C ASP A 40 15.84 14.92 10.46
N ASP A 41 16.65 14.64 9.44
CA ASP A 41 18.12 14.79 9.47
C ASP A 41 18.59 16.24 9.21
N GLY A 42 17.65 17.17 9.01
CA GLY A 42 17.91 18.57 8.73
C GLY A 42 18.23 18.88 7.26
N SER A 43 18.25 17.88 6.38
CA SER A 43 18.43 18.10 4.95
C SER A 43 17.15 18.58 4.27
N GLU A 44 17.29 19.38 3.21
CA GLU A 44 16.17 19.85 2.39
C GLU A 44 16.13 19.10 1.06
N VAL A 45 14.95 18.61 0.66
CA VAL A 45 14.73 17.88 -0.59
C VAL A 45 13.56 18.47 -1.37
N ASP A 46 13.64 18.43 -2.69
CA ASP A 46 12.50 18.74 -3.55
C ASP A 46 11.49 17.58 -3.52
N ALA A 47 10.27 17.83 -3.05
CA ALA A 47 9.22 16.81 -3.00
C ALA A 47 8.71 16.41 -4.40
N GLY A 48 8.99 17.21 -5.42
CA GLY A 48 8.53 17.01 -6.77
C GLY A 48 7.03 17.22 -6.93
N LYS A 49 6.45 16.55 -7.92
CA LYS A 49 5.05 16.76 -8.33
C LYS A 49 4.08 15.78 -7.67
N LYS A 50 2.90 16.30 -7.31
CA LYS A 50 1.80 15.53 -6.73
C LYS A 50 1.35 14.41 -7.66
N LEU A 51 1.45 13.17 -7.19
CA LEU A 51 1.00 11.95 -7.89
C LEU A 51 1.60 11.75 -9.29
N LEU A 52 2.81 12.25 -9.54
CA LEU A 52 3.54 11.99 -10.77
C LEU A 52 4.65 10.96 -10.55
N ARG A 53 4.88 10.11 -11.55
CA ARG A 53 5.94 9.10 -11.53
C ARG A 53 7.31 9.77 -11.43
N ASP A 54 8.27 9.01 -10.89
CA ASP A 54 9.70 9.33 -10.88
C ASP A 54 10.04 10.60 -10.10
N GLN A 55 9.19 10.92 -9.13
CA GLN A 55 9.35 12.04 -8.19
C GLN A 55 9.79 11.51 -6.82
N TRP A 56 10.49 12.33 -6.02
CA TRP A 56 10.94 11.95 -4.68
C TRP A 56 9.80 11.44 -3.79
N ASN A 57 8.66 12.13 -3.81
CA ASN A 57 7.46 11.77 -3.06
C ASN A 57 6.80 10.43 -3.46
N THR A 58 7.13 9.88 -4.64
CA THR A 58 6.58 8.61 -5.14
C THR A 58 7.52 7.43 -4.94
N ARG A 59 8.69 7.63 -4.31
CA ARG A 59 9.61 6.55 -3.91
C ARG A 59 9.05 5.77 -2.71
N LEU A 60 9.51 4.55 -2.51
CA LEU A 60 9.13 3.79 -1.32
C LEU A 60 9.71 4.48 -0.08
N HIS A 61 9.03 4.32 1.05
CA HIS A 61 9.37 5.05 2.25
C HIS A 61 10.36 4.27 3.13
N GLY A 62 11.54 4.86 3.36
CA GLY A 62 12.52 4.39 4.34
C GLY A 62 12.88 2.93 4.12
N ARG A 63 12.70 2.12 5.17
CA ARG A 63 13.04 0.68 5.18
C ARG A 63 12.36 -0.15 4.08
N LEU A 64 11.24 0.32 3.51
CA LEU A 64 10.60 -0.38 2.39
C LEU A 64 11.37 -0.21 1.07
N GLU A 65 12.04 0.93 0.87
CA GLU A 65 12.93 1.11 -0.28
C GLU A 65 14.14 0.18 -0.13
N ASP A 66 14.78 0.16 1.04
CA ASP A 66 15.92 -0.74 1.31
C ASP A 66 15.53 -2.22 1.10
N ALA A 67 14.37 -2.62 1.64
CA ALA A 67 13.85 -3.98 1.47
C ALA A 67 13.56 -4.32 0.01
N PHE A 68 13.00 -3.39 -0.77
CA PHE A 68 12.77 -3.59 -2.20
C PHE A 68 14.09 -3.76 -2.98
N GLN A 69 15.12 -2.96 -2.67
CA GLN A 69 16.43 -3.07 -3.30
C GLN A 69 17.12 -4.40 -2.96
N ASP A 70 16.97 -4.89 -1.73
CA ASP A 70 17.46 -6.22 -1.35
C ASP A 70 16.63 -7.35 -2.00
N GLY A 71 15.32 -7.15 -2.13
CA GLY A 71 14.40 -8.04 -2.84
C GLY A 71 14.79 -8.27 -4.31
N GLN A 72 15.44 -7.29 -4.96
CA GLN A 72 15.93 -7.46 -6.33
C GLN A 72 16.97 -8.59 -6.49
N LYS A 73 17.64 -8.99 -5.40
CA LYS A 73 18.66 -10.05 -5.40
C LYS A 73 18.07 -11.43 -5.08
N ALA A 74 16.78 -11.51 -4.74
CA ALA A 74 16.12 -12.77 -4.39
C ALA A 74 15.87 -13.65 -5.62
N ALA A 75 15.64 -14.95 -5.39
CA ALA A 75 15.28 -15.88 -6.46
C ALA A 75 13.97 -15.49 -7.16
N VAL A 76 13.05 -14.87 -6.43
CA VAL A 76 11.85 -14.22 -6.96
C VAL A 76 11.96 -12.73 -6.63
N PRO A 77 12.39 -11.89 -7.58
CA PRO A 77 12.55 -10.46 -7.36
C PRO A 77 11.21 -9.73 -7.12
N ASP A 78 11.25 -8.67 -6.31
CA ASP A 78 10.11 -7.79 -6.14
C ASP A 78 9.76 -7.06 -7.44
N VAL A 79 8.46 -6.97 -7.75
CA VAL A 79 7.96 -6.29 -8.96
C VAL A 79 7.16 -5.05 -8.58
N ARG A 80 7.39 -3.95 -9.29
CA ARG A 80 6.73 -2.67 -9.06
C ARG A 80 5.77 -2.34 -10.20
N PHE A 81 4.50 -2.13 -9.86
CA PHE A 81 3.47 -1.68 -10.78
C PHE A 81 3.02 -0.27 -10.45
N HIS A 82 2.62 0.48 -11.48
CA HIS A 82 2.10 1.82 -11.33
C HIS A 82 0.61 1.83 -11.62
N LYS A 83 -0.14 2.61 -10.85
CA LYS A 83 -1.59 2.72 -10.99
C LYS A 83 -2.00 4.19 -11.01
N ASP A 84 -2.99 4.50 -11.81
CA ASP A 84 -3.60 5.82 -11.94
C ASP A 84 -5.06 5.84 -11.44
N ARG A 85 -5.51 4.71 -10.86
CA ARG A 85 -6.80 4.52 -10.21
C ARG A 85 -6.64 4.06 -8.76
N LEU A 86 -7.75 4.02 -8.01
CA LEU A 86 -7.72 3.58 -6.62
C LEU A 86 -7.29 2.11 -6.53
N SER A 87 -7.96 1.24 -7.28
CA SER A 87 -7.59 -0.17 -7.42
C SER A 87 -6.35 -0.32 -8.30
N GLY A 88 -5.46 -1.25 -7.91
CA GLY A 88 -4.34 -1.68 -8.75
C GLY A 88 -4.72 -2.66 -9.86
N LEU A 89 -5.99 -3.08 -9.92
CA LEU A 89 -6.53 -4.06 -10.88
C LEU A 89 -7.62 -3.48 -11.80
N TRP A 90 -7.83 -2.16 -11.76
CA TRP A 90 -8.82 -1.46 -12.57
C TRP A 90 -8.16 -0.54 -13.58
N ASP A 91 -8.37 -0.81 -14.86
CA ASP A 91 -7.93 0.05 -15.99
C ASP A 91 -9.07 0.34 -16.97
N GLY A 92 -10.23 0.76 -16.45
CA GLY A 92 -11.33 1.25 -17.30
C GLY A 92 -12.00 0.22 -18.23
N GLY A 93 -11.72 -1.07 -18.04
CA GLY A 93 -12.25 -2.17 -18.85
C GLY A 93 -11.16 -3.09 -19.40
N ASP A 94 -9.92 -2.62 -19.45
CA ASP A 94 -8.75 -3.40 -19.88
C ASP A 94 -8.02 -4.03 -18.68
N SER A 95 -7.09 -4.95 -18.98
CA SER A 95 -6.25 -5.60 -17.97
C SER A 95 -5.04 -4.74 -17.61
N THR A 96 -4.88 -4.46 -16.31
CA THR A 96 -3.69 -3.75 -15.79
C THR A 96 -2.40 -4.57 -15.99
N GLU A 97 -1.24 -3.90 -15.96
CA GLU A 97 0.07 -4.57 -15.94
C GLU A 97 0.18 -5.60 -14.79
N LEU A 98 -0.40 -5.26 -13.63
CA LEU A 98 -0.45 -6.15 -12.46
C LEU A 98 -1.27 -7.40 -12.77
N GLU A 99 -2.47 -7.25 -13.34
CA GLU A 99 -3.34 -8.36 -13.70
C GLU A 99 -2.66 -9.31 -14.68
N VAL A 100 -2.08 -8.77 -15.76
CA VAL A 100 -1.34 -9.56 -16.76
C VAL A 100 -0.18 -10.31 -16.12
N PHE A 101 0.54 -9.69 -15.18
CA PHE A 101 1.61 -10.35 -14.45
C PHE A 101 1.09 -11.50 -13.58
N LEU A 102 0.05 -11.25 -12.77
CA LEU A 102 -0.53 -12.26 -11.88
C LEU A 102 -1.02 -13.49 -12.66
N GLU A 103 -1.69 -13.27 -13.80
CA GLU A 103 -2.15 -14.35 -14.68
C GLU A 103 -0.98 -15.14 -15.27
N ARG A 104 0.05 -14.45 -15.77
CA ARG A 104 1.25 -15.10 -16.35
C ARG A 104 2.03 -15.93 -15.33
N GLN A 105 2.09 -15.47 -14.09
CA GLN A 105 2.74 -16.21 -13.00
C GLN A 105 1.84 -17.31 -12.40
N GLY A 106 0.57 -17.39 -12.81
CA GLY A 106 -0.38 -18.35 -12.25
C GLY A 106 -0.71 -18.10 -10.78
N ILE A 107 -0.52 -16.88 -10.29
CA ILE A 107 -0.79 -16.52 -8.89
C ILE A 107 -2.30 -16.48 -8.68
N LYS A 108 -2.78 -17.15 -7.63
CA LYS A 108 -4.23 -17.21 -7.30
C LYS A 108 -4.57 -16.61 -5.95
N THR A 109 -3.62 -16.56 -5.02
CA THR A 109 -3.82 -16.00 -3.68
C THR A 109 -3.04 -14.71 -3.52
N LEU A 110 -3.72 -13.65 -3.07
CA LEU A 110 -3.16 -12.32 -2.92
C LEU A 110 -3.28 -11.84 -1.48
N LEU A 111 -2.17 -11.38 -0.91
CA LEU A 111 -2.12 -10.77 0.41
C LEU A 111 -2.09 -9.25 0.26
N PHE A 112 -2.98 -8.57 0.99
CA PHE A 112 -3.16 -7.12 0.89
C PHE A 112 -2.66 -6.39 2.13
N ALA A 113 -1.85 -5.36 1.90
CA ALA A 113 -1.30 -4.43 2.88
C ALA A 113 -1.21 -3.02 2.28
N GLY A 114 -1.04 -2.00 3.12
CA GLY A 114 -0.77 -0.63 2.68
C GLY A 114 -1.79 0.41 3.11
N VAL A 115 -1.89 1.50 2.34
CA VAL A 115 -2.69 2.68 2.67
C VAL A 115 -3.43 3.22 1.43
N ASN A 116 -4.66 3.72 1.53
CA ASN A 116 -5.52 3.72 2.71
C ASN A 116 -6.40 2.47 2.75
N THR A 117 -6.60 1.89 3.94
CA THR A 117 -7.40 0.68 4.16
C THR A 117 -8.78 0.75 3.51
N ASN A 118 -9.48 1.88 3.66
CA ASN A 118 -10.84 2.08 3.18
C ASN A 118 -10.93 2.75 1.79
N GLN A 119 -9.82 2.81 1.05
CA GLN A 119 -9.76 3.40 -0.30
C GLN A 119 -9.00 2.42 -1.23
N CYS A 120 -7.75 2.72 -1.57
CA CYS A 120 -6.95 1.92 -2.51
C CYS A 120 -6.88 0.43 -2.15
N VAL A 121 -6.71 0.12 -0.85
CA VAL A 121 -6.64 -1.28 -0.39
C VAL A 121 -8.00 -1.97 -0.60
N LEU A 122 -9.09 -1.39 -0.08
CA LEU A 122 -10.43 -1.96 -0.25
C LEU A 122 -10.81 -2.10 -1.73
N ALA A 123 -10.57 -1.08 -2.55
CA ALA A 123 -10.89 -1.10 -3.98
C ALA A 123 -10.15 -2.25 -4.69
N THR A 124 -8.86 -2.44 -4.41
CA THR A 124 -8.09 -3.53 -5.00
C THR A 124 -8.55 -4.90 -4.50
N VAL A 125 -8.91 -5.03 -3.22
CA VAL A 125 -9.47 -6.28 -2.66
C VAL A 125 -10.80 -6.65 -3.34
N GLN A 126 -11.68 -5.67 -3.56
CA GLN A 126 -12.96 -5.90 -4.23
C GLN A 126 -12.76 -6.36 -5.68
N ASP A 127 -11.89 -5.69 -6.44
CA ASP A 127 -11.61 -6.10 -7.82
C ASP A 127 -10.93 -7.45 -7.89
N ALA A 128 -9.98 -7.73 -6.99
CA ALA A 128 -9.33 -9.03 -6.90
C ALA A 128 -10.34 -10.15 -6.62
N SER A 129 -11.24 -9.94 -5.65
CA SER A 129 -12.30 -10.89 -5.33
C SER A 129 -13.24 -11.11 -6.52
N ASN A 130 -13.67 -10.04 -7.19
CA ASN A 130 -14.54 -10.13 -8.37
C ASN A 130 -13.88 -10.83 -9.56
N LYS A 131 -12.55 -10.71 -9.69
CA LYS A 131 -11.74 -11.40 -10.71
C LYS A 131 -11.37 -12.84 -10.30
N GLY A 132 -11.80 -13.31 -9.14
CA GLY A 132 -11.64 -14.71 -8.70
C GLY A 132 -10.32 -15.03 -8.01
N PHE A 133 -9.59 -14.03 -7.49
CA PHE A 133 -8.43 -14.26 -6.63
C PHE A 133 -8.86 -14.55 -5.19
N ASP A 134 -8.13 -15.44 -4.51
CA ASP A 134 -8.26 -15.64 -3.07
C ASP A 134 -7.62 -14.46 -2.35
N THR A 135 -8.41 -13.63 -1.68
CA THR A 135 -7.90 -12.42 -1.02
C THR A 135 -7.67 -12.64 0.48
N VAL A 136 -6.54 -12.13 0.99
CA VAL A 136 -6.22 -12.13 2.42
C VAL A 136 -5.76 -10.73 2.83
N LEU A 137 -6.55 -10.03 3.64
CA LEU A 137 -6.21 -8.71 4.15
C LEU A 137 -5.41 -8.80 5.46
N LEU A 138 -4.24 -8.16 5.52
CA LEU A 138 -3.40 -8.08 6.73
C LEU A 138 -3.80 -6.88 7.60
N LYS A 139 -4.59 -7.12 8.65
CA LYS A 139 -5.23 -6.05 9.43
C LYS A 139 -4.26 -5.09 10.12
N ASP A 140 -3.08 -5.57 10.49
CA ASP A 140 -2.00 -4.86 11.19
C ASP A 140 -0.96 -4.22 10.26
N TRP A 141 -1.03 -4.47 8.95
CA TRP A 141 -0.28 -3.75 7.91
C TRP A 141 -1.14 -2.88 7.00
N CYS A 142 -2.40 -2.63 7.39
CA CYS A 142 -3.28 -1.69 6.70
C CYS A 142 -3.55 -0.44 7.55
N GLY A 143 -3.26 0.74 6.99
CA GLY A 143 -3.42 2.04 7.66
C GLY A 143 -4.47 2.93 7.01
N THR A 144 -5.19 3.71 7.81
CA THR A 144 -6.04 4.81 7.35
C THR A 144 -6.04 5.93 8.40
N MET A 145 -6.24 7.17 7.96
CA MET A 145 -6.39 8.34 8.83
C MET A 145 -7.85 8.75 9.00
N ARG A 146 -8.77 7.95 8.45
CA ARG A 146 -10.19 8.08 8.75
C ARG A 146 -10.46 7.53 10.16
N PRO A 147 -11.57 7.94 10.80
CA PRO A 147 -11.96 7.36 12.08
C PRO A 147 -12.03 5.84 12.04
N ASP A 148 -11.82 5.19 13.19
CA ASP A 148 -11.66 3.73 13.29
C ASP A 148 -12.79 2.93 12.65
N TYR A 149 -14.03 3.44 12.65
CA TYR A 149 -15.17 2.79 12.00
C TYR A 149 -14.94 2.54 10.51
N ALA A 150 -14.15 3.36 9.83
CA ALA A 150 -13.81 3.18 8.42
C ALA A 150 -12.95 1.92 8.22
N LYS A 151 -12.00 1.67 9.13
CA LYS A 151 -11.20 0.44 9.12
C LYS A 151 -12.05 -0.76 9.56
N GLN A 152 -12.88 -0.62 10.59
CA GLN A 152 -13.74 -1.70 11.08
C GLN A 152 -14.71 -2.20 10.01
N MET A 153 -15.33 -1.29 9.25
CA MET A 153 -16.22 -1.65 8.14
C MET A 153 -15.48 -2.46 7.07
N VAL A 154 -14.25 -2.05 6.70
CA VAL A 154 -13.44 -2.79 5.74
C VAL A 154 -13.12 -4.19 6.23
N LEU A 155 -12.65 -4.32 7.49
CA LEU A 155 -12.31 -5.62 8.07
C LEU A 155 -13.52 -6.56 8.11
N LEU A 156 -14.68 -6.04 8.52
CA LEU A 156 -15.92 -6.80 8.58
C LEU A 156 -16.32 -7.32 7.19
N ASN A 157 -16.36 -6.45 6.19
CA ASN A 157 -16.79 -6.86 4.85
C ASN A 157 -15.76 -7.75 4.14
N CYS A 158 -14.45 -7.51 4.34
CA CYS A 158 -13.43 -8.42 3.82
C CYS A 158 -13.62 -9.82 4.38
N GLN A 159 -13.83 -9.95 5.70
CA GLN A 159 -14.07 -11.24 6.35
C GLN A 159 -15.39 -11.92 5.91
N LYS A 160 -16.39 -11.15 5.48
CA LYS A 160 -17.74 -11.67 5.20
C LYS A 160 -18.04 -11.88 3.72
N SER A 161 -17.36 -11.17 2.82
CA SER A 161 -17.79 -11.07 1.43
C SER A 161 -16.65 -11.18 0.41
N TRP A 162 -15.43 -10.74 0.75
CA TRP A 162 -14.36 -10.61 -0.26
C TRP A 162 -13.14 -11.50 -0.01
N GLY A 163 -13.04 -12.18 1.15
CA GLY A 163 -11.98 -13.14 1.43
C GLY A 163 -11.73 -13.35 2.92
N PHE A 164 -10.46 -13.36 3.30
CA PHE A 164 -10.02 -13.60 4.68
C PHE A 164 -9.33 -12.37 5.27
N VAL A 165 -9.31 -12.31 6.60
CA VAL A 165 -8.54 -11.32 7.35
C VAL A 165 -7.54 -12.06 8.23
N SER A 166 -6.28 -11.67 8.16
CA SER A 166 -5.19 -12.25 8.95
C SER A 166 -4.37 -11.18 9.66
N SER A 167 -3.37 -11.60 10.44
CA SER A 167 -2.36 -10.73 11.04
C SER A 167 -0.96 -11.05 10.52
N CYS A 168 -0.05 -10.10 10.61
CA CYS A 168 1.36 -10.28 10.27
C CYS A 168 2.02 -11.34 11.13
N ALA A 169 1.63 -11.45 12.40
CA ALA A 169 2.09 -12.51 13.29
C ALA A 169 1.67 -13.90 12.79
N ALA A 170 0.42 -14.06 12.36
CA ALA A 170 -0.08 -15.32 11.81
C ALA A 170 0.60 -15.65 10.47
N LEU A 171 0.80 -14.66 9.60
CA LEU A 171 1.54 -14.82 8.35
C LEU A 171 2.98 -15.30 8.62
N ALA A 172 3.70 -14.60 9.49
CA ALA A 172 5.08 -14.95 9.83
C ALA A 172 5.19 -16.36 10.43
N GLN A 173 4.22 -16.75 11.26
CA GLN A 173 4.18 -18.11 11.79
C GLN A 173 3.88 -19.15 10.71
N GLY A 174 2.95 -18.86 9.79
CA GLY A 174 2.63 -19.72 8.65
C GLY A 174 3.85 -19.96 7.77
N VAL A 175 4.55 -18.89 7.38
CA VAL A 175 5.79 -18.98 6.58
C VAL A 175 6.86 -19.80 7.28
N LYS A 176 7.07 -19.59 8.59
CA LYS A 176 8.02 -20.40 9.38
C LYS A 176 7.68 -21.88 9.35
N ASN A 177 6.40 -22.23 9.40
CA ASN A 177 5.97 -23.63 9.35
C ASN A 177 6.21 -24.22 7.95
N MET A 178 5.88 -23.48 6.89
CA MET A 178 6.13 -23.90 5.50
C MET A 178 7.61 -24.20 5.24
N ILE A 179 8.51 -23.31 5.67
CA ILE A 179 9.96 -23.50 5.50
C ILE A 179 10.44 -24.75 6.24
N LYS A 180 9.93 -24.99 7.47
CA LYS A 180 10.27 -26.20 8.24
C LYS A 180 9.80 -27.47 7.54
N GLU A 181 8.58 -27.46 6.98
CA GLU A 181 8.03 -28.60 6.26
C GLU A 181 8.78 -28.88 4.95
N GLU A 182 9.21 -27.85 4.22
CA GLU A 182 10.04 -28.02 3.03
C GLU A 182 11.42 -28.61 3.38
N ALA A 183 12.06 -28.11 4.44
CA ALA A 183 13.32 -28.65 4.93
C ALA A 183 13.19 -30.13 5.36
N ALA A 184 12.04 -30.52 5.92
CA ALA A 184 11.77 -31.90 6.32
C ALA A 184 11.44 -32.84 5.14
N LYS A 185 10.98 -32.30 4.00
CA LYS A 185 10.71 -33.09 2.76
C LYS A 185 11.96 -33.31 1.91
N GLY A 186 12.99 -32.49 2.10
CA GLY A 186 14.28 -32.59 1.40
C GLY A 186 15.35 -33.40 2.14
N ALA A 187 15.06 -33.89 3.36
CA ALA A 187 15.92 -34.75 4.18
C ALA A 187 15.43 -36.21 4.14
#